data_AF-A0A7C0VW82-F1
#
_entry.id   AF-A0A7C0VW82-F1
#
_cell.length_a   1.000
_cell.length_b   1.000
_cell.length_c   1.000
_cell.angle_alpha   90.00
_cell.angle_beta   90.00
_cell.angle_gamma   90.00
#
_symmetry.space_group_name_H-M   'P 1'
#
loop_
_entity.id
_entity.type
_entity.pdbx_description
1 polymer ?
#
loop_
_entity_poly.entity_id
_entity_poly.type
_entity_poly.pdbx_seq_one_letter_code
_entity_poly.pdbx_strand_id
1 'polypeptide(L)' 'IEAVIHPAKTDFLYFVAKGDGTHLFARTYEEHLKNIRKVMP' A
#
# COMPACT_ATOMS: atom_id res chain seq x y z
N ILE A 1 6.33 -11.15 -14.85
CA ILE A 1 7.79 -10.90 -14.64
C ILE A 1 8.15 -9.44 -14.84
N GLU A 2 7.52 -8.73 -15.79
CA GLU A 2 7.78 -7.31 -16.11
C GLU A 2 7.96 -6.38 -14.90
N ALA A 3 7.05 -6.42 -13.91
CA ALA A 3 7.14 -5.55 -12.73
C ALA A 3 8.40 -5.78 -11.86
N VAL A 4 9.01 -6.96 -11.93
CA VAL A 4 10.28 -7.26 -11.25
C VAL A 4 11.45 -6.61 -11.97
N ILE A 5 11.41 -6.61 -13.32
CA ILE A 5 12.46 -6.07 -14.18
C ILE A 5 12.35 -4.54 -14.28
N HIS A 6 11.12 -4.02 -14.32
CA HIS A 6 10.79 -2.61 -14.47
C HIS A 6 9.84 -2.14 -13.35
N PRO A 7 10.31 -2.08 -12.10
CA PRO A 7 9.48 -1.63 -10.99
C PRO A 7 9.19 -0.13 -11.11
N ALA A 8 8.03 0.28 -10.60
CA ALA A 8 7.76 1.70 -10.38
C ALA A 8 8.73 2.25 -9.32
N LYS A 9 9.30 3.43 -9.58
CA LYS A 9 10.14 4.13 -8.60
C LYS A 9 9.25 4.79 -7.55
N THR A 10 9.19 4.21 -6.36
CA THR A 10 8.37 4.71 -5.25
C THR A 10 9.05 4.45 -3.92
N ASP A 11 8.70 5.24 -2.89
CA ASP A 11 9.18 5.07 -1.52
C ASP A 11 8.16 4.34 -0.63
N PHE A 12 7.20 3.63 -1.22
CA PHE A 12 6.18 2.92 -0.45
C PHE A 12 6.77 1.67 0.19
N LEU A 13 6.60 1.56 1.50
CA LEU A 13 7.08 0.41 2.30
C LEU A 13 5.93 -0.45 2.82
N TYR A 14 4.71 0.07 2.80
CA TYR A 14 3.53 -0.59 3.34
C TYR A 14 2.37 -0.50 2.36
N PHE A 15 1.51 -1.52 2.36
CA PHE A 15 0.23 -1.49 1.66
C PHE A 15 -0.84 -2.24 2.46
N VAL A 16 -2.11 -1.87 2.27
CA VAL A 16 -3.26 -2.60 2.83
C VAL A 16 -4.34 -2.74 1.76
N ALA A 17 -4.94 -3.93 1.67
CA ALA A 17 -6.05 -4.19 0.76
C ALA A 17 -7.32 -3.47 1.23
N LYS A 18 -8.05 -2.83 0.31
CA LYS A 18 -9.29 -2.09 0.61
C LYS A 18 -10.55 -2.97 0.53
N GLY A 19 -10.44 -4.19 0.00
CA GLY A 19 -11.55 -5.14 -0.15
C GLY A 19 -12.35 -4.98 -1.45
N ASP A 20 -12.16 -3.89 -2.19
CA ASP A 20 -12.76 -3.63 -3.51
C ASP A 20 -11.83 -4.00 -4.69
N GLY A 21 -10.81 -4.81 -4.41
CA GLY A 21 -9.76 -5.16 -5.38
C GLY A 21 -8.66 -4.13 -5.52
N THR A 22 -8.68 -3.03 -4.76
CA THR A 22 -7.61 -2.02 -4.74
C THR A 22 -6.78 -2.05 -3.46
N HIS A 23 -5.66 -1.31 -3.46
CA HIS A 23 -4.73 -1.18 -2.35
C HIS A 23 -4.49 0.28 -1.99
N LEU A 24 -4.29 0.56 -0.70
CA LEU A 24 -3.74 1.82 -0.21
C LEU A 24 -2.26 1.63 0.14
N PHE A 25 -1.39 2.46 -0.42
CA PHE A 25 0.05 2.44 -0.17
C PHE A 25 0.46 3.51 0.84
N ALA A 26 1.53 3.27 1.60
CA ALA A 26 2.06 4.17 2.62
C ALA A 26 3.59 4.14 2.67
N ARG A 27 4.20 5.29 2.96
CA ARG A 27 5.67 5.43 3.11
C ARG A 27 6.11 5.15 4.55
N THR A 28 5.26 5.49 5.52
CA THR A 28 5.55 5.32 6.94
C THR A 28 4.60 4.34 7.61
N TYR A 29 5.03 3.80 8.74
CA TYR A 29 4.19 2.91 9.55
C TYR A 29 2.94 3.64 10.09
N GLU A 30 3.05 4.91 10.46
CA GLU A 30 1.91 5.71 10.92
C GLU A 30 0.85 5.92 9.84
N GLU A 31 1.26 6.19 8.60
CA GLU A 31 0.36 6.24 7.44
C GLU A 31 -0.31 4.90 7.20
N HIS A 32 0.44 3.80 7.33
CA HIS A 32 -0.11 2.45 7.22
C HIS A 32 -1.19 2.18 8.27
N LEU A 33 -0.95 2.54 9.54
CA LEU A 33 -1.96 2.42 10.62
C LEU A 33 -3.21 3.26 10.34
N LYS A 34 -3.06 4.47 9.80
CA LYS A 34 -4.20 5.28 9.36
C LYS A 34 -4.98 4.59 8.23
N ASN A 35 -4.28 3.99 7.27
CA ASN A 35 -4.92 3.25 6.19
C ASN A 35 -5.65 2.00 6.71
N ILE A 36 -5.07 1.24 7.65
CA ILE A 36 -5.74 0.11 8.31
C ILE A 36 -7.05 0.57 8.95
N ARG A 37 -7.02 1.65 9.75
CA ARG A 37 -8.24 2.18 10.39
C ARG A 37 -9.32 2.62 9.39
N LYS A 38 -8.93 3.03 8.18
CA LYS A 38 -9.87 3.38 7.11
C LYS A 38 -10.51 2.14 6.46
N VAL A 39 -9.78 1.05 6.34
CA VAL A 39 -10.24 -0.16 5.62
C VAL A 39 -10.84 -1.23 6.53
N MET A 40 -10.48 -1.23 7.82
CA MET A 40 -10.87 -2.21 8.84
C MET A 40 -11.30 -1.45 10.11
N PRO A 41 -12.55 -0.93 10.15
CA PRO A 41 -13.07 -0.26 11.34
C PRO A 41 -13.24 -1.22 12.53
#